data_AF-A0A9D6FWG4-F1
#
_entry.id   AF-A0A9D6FWG4-F1
#
_cell.length_a   1.000
_cell.length_b   1.000
_cell.length_c   1.000
_cell.angle_alpha   90.00
_cell.angle_beta   90.00
_cell.angle_gamma   90.00
#
_symmetry.space_group_name_H-M   'P 1'
#
loop_
_entity.id
_entity.type
_entity.pdbx_description
1 polymer ?
#
loop_
_entity_poly.entity_id
_entity_poly.type
_entity_poly.pdbx_seq_one_letter_code
_entity_poly.pdbx_strand_id
1 'polypeptide(L)'
;MLTLAAAFALACQDGNPMQEIDEIRRDIELYRALHSLNLKKDQLEKLVKLAKDSRKSVDDAVAERKDDIDRLKKAMKELRDALEKGDPSAPELEREIGELHRAMGEVMRRFQETVERIAEELKKILDEKQWKTVSSMNRPDPLRPMREQVAHFIDRVREDPNIQMDEEIVNRIREGVERMARPLGLSEKDIEAEVERIRKIVEEIFNSSGEELGKKRDEFVRRIFEEGKLGEAASKMGPPPEEANRRVATTFLNPKVLQFLQKRLENAK
;
A
#
# COMPACT_ATOMS: atom_id res chain seq x y z
N MET A 1 5.23 -9.74 2.41
CA MET A 1 4.10 -10.24 1.59
C MET A 1 3.33 -9.08 0.97
N LEU A 2 3.81 -8.43 -0.10
CA LEU A 2 3.04 -7.34 -0.74
C LEU A 2 3.42 -6.96 -2.20
N THR A 3 4.10 -7.83 -2.96
CA THR A 3 4.56 -7.45 -4.31
C THR A 3 4.08 -8.35 -5.46
N LEU A 4 3.55 -9.55 -5.20
CA LEU A 4 2.84 -10.33 -6.23
C LEU A 4 1.36 -9.96 -6.31
N ALA A 5 0.74 -9.64 -5.15
CA ALA A 5 -0.65 -9.20 -5.07
C ALA A 5 -0.91 -7.86 -5.78
N ALA A 6 0.07 -6.95 -5.82
CA ALA A 6 -0.05 -5.69 -6.54
C ALA A 6 -0.02 -5.88 -8.07
N ALA A 7 0.79 -6.82 -8.56
CA ALA A 7 0.79 -7.23 -9.97
C ALA A 7 -0.48 -8.03 -10.35
N PHE A 8 -1.05 -8.77 -9.39
CA PHE A 8 -2.31 -9.52 -9.56
C PHE A 8 -3.55 -8.60 -9.51
N ALA A 9 -3.55 -7.57 -8.66
CA ALA A 9 -4.60 -6.56 -8.60
C ALA A 9 -4.69 -5.72 -9.88
N LEU A 10 -3.57 -5.53 -10.58
CA LEU A 10 -3.52 -4.92 -11.92
C LEU A 10 -4.10 -5.84 -13.02
N ALA A 11 -4.28 -7.14 -12.75
CA ALA A 11 -4.75 -8.13 -13.73
C ALA A 11 -6.20 -8.61 -13.48
N CYS A 12 -6.83 -8.24 -12.37
CA CYS A 12 -8.19 -8.61 -12.02
C CYS A 12 -9.01 -7.36 -11.69
N GLN A 13 -9.50 -6.66 -12.73
CA GLN A 13 -10.45 -5.56 -12.58
C GLN A 13 -11.68 -5.85 -13.42
N ASP A 14 -12.63 -6.60 -12.85
CA ASP A 14 -14.01 -6.60 -13.30
C ASP A 14 -14.82 -5.64 -12.41
N GLY A 15 -15.03 -4.43 -12.95
CA GLY A 15 -16.27 -3.65 -12.87
C GLY A 15 -16.95 -3.43 -11.52
N ASN A 16 -16.27 -2.84 -10.53
CA ASN A 16 -16.96 -2.11 -9.46
C ASN A 16 -16.91 -0.60 -9.74
N PRO A 17 -18.06 0.08 -9.97
CA PRO A 17 -18.10 1.51 -10.26
C PRO A 17 -17.43 2.39 -9.19
N MET A 18 -17.41 1.95 -7.92
CA MET A 18 -16.73 2.69 -6.85
C MET A 18 -15.20 2.56 -6.92
N GLN A 19 -14.69 1.43 -7.43
CA GLN A 19 -13.25 1.26 -7.68
C GLN A 19 -12.79 2.11 -8.87
N GLU A 20 -13.61 2.20 -9.93
CA GLU A 20 -13.34 3.08 -11.06
C GLU A 20 -13.30 4.56 -10.66
N ILE A 21 -14.22 5.02 -9.81
CA ILE A 21 -14.22 6.40 -9.28
C ILE A 21 -12.96 6.67 -8.45
N ASP A 22 -12.56 5.74 -7.59
CA ASP A 22 -11.34 5.88 -6.79
C ASP A 22 -10.08 5.88 -7.65
N GLU A 23 -10.04 5.11 -8.73
CA GLU A 23 -8.95 5.10 -9.70
C GLU A 23 -8.85 6.40 -10.48
N ILE A 24 -9.98 6.92 -10.96
CA ILE A 24 -10.05 8.22 -11.63
C ILE A 24 -9.58 9.34 -10.68
N ARG A 25 -10.00 9.30 -9.42
CA ARG A 25 -9.57 10.27 -8.41
C ARG A 25 -8.07 10.22 -8.16
N ARG A 26 -7.49 9.02 -8.03
CA ARG A 26 -6.03 8.83 -7.89
C ARG A 26 -5.28 9.33 -9.13
N ASP A 27 -5.78 9.06 -10.33
CA ASP A 27 -5.19 9.55 -11.57
C ASP A 27 -5.20 11.09 -11.63
N ILE A 28 -6.31 11.73 -11.23
CA ILE A 28 -6.41 13.20 -11.17
C ILE A 28 -5.39 13.79 -10.18
N GLU A 29 -5.27 13.21 -8.98
CA GLU A 29 -4.30 13.63 -7.98
C GLU A 29 -2.87 13.50 -8.50
N LEU A 30 -2.55 12.38 -9.15
CA LEU A 30 -1.26 12.12 -9.77
C LEU A 30 -0.94 13.12 -10.88
N TYR A 31 -1.87 13.37 -11.81
CA TYR A 31 -1.67 14.32 -12.89
C TYR A 31 -1.54 15.76 -12.39
N ARG A 32 -2.35 16.17 -11.41
CA ARG A 32 -2.23 17.48 -10.77
C ARG A 32 -0.85 17.66 -10.14
N ALA A 33 -0.38 16.64 -9.43
CA ALA A 33 0.89 16.67 -8.77
C ALA A 33 2.05 16.72 -9.78
N LEU A 34 2.04 15.89 -10.83
CA LEU A 34 3.00 15.95 -11.93
C LEU A 34 2.96 17.29 -12.70
N HIS A 35 1.78 17.90 -12.81
CA HIS A 35 1.64 19.22 -13.43
C HIS A 35 2.35 20.30 -12.59
N SER A 36 2.20 20.25 -11.27
CA SER A 36 2.76 21.23 -10.32
C SER A 36 4.30 21.24 -10.27
N LEU A 37 4.96 20.19 -10.78
CA LEU A 37 6.41 20.08 -10.81
C LEU A 37 7.08 21.12 -11.73
N ASN A 38 6.33 21.78 -12.63
CA ASN A 38 6.87 22.77 -13.57
C ASN A 38 8.15 22.29 -14.28
N LEU A 39 8.11 21.05 -14.77
CA LEU A 39 9.24 20.39 -15.42
C LEU A 39 9.69 21.15 -16.66
N LYS A 40 11.00 21.40 -16.76
CA LYS A 40 11.63 21.96 -17.96
C LYS A 40 11.66 20.93 -19.10
N LYS A 41 11.85 21.40 -20.33
CA LYS A 41 11.91 20.53 -21.52
C LYS A 41 13.02 19.46 -21.41
N ASP A 42 14.21 19.85 -20.97
CA ASP A 42 15.34 18.93 -20.77
C ASP A 42 15.04 17.88 -19.68
N GLN A 43 14.34 18.27 -18.62
CA GLN A 43 13.86 17.35 -17.58
C GLN A 43 12.82 16.39 -18.17
N LEU A 44 11.84 16.88 -18.93
CA LEU A 44 10.82 16.03 -19.58
C LEU A 44 11.46 15.00 -20.52
N GLU A 45 12.43 15.38 -21.34
CA GLU A 45 13.15 14.46 -22.24
C GLU A 45 13.85 13.34 -21.46
N LYS A 46 14.59 13.70 -20.39
CA LYS A 46 15.27 12.73 -19.52
C LYS A 46 14.28 11.80 -18.80
N LEU A 47 13.18 12.35 -18.29
CA LEU A 47 12.15 11.58 -17.59
C LEU A 47 11.41 10.60 -18.53
N VAL A 48 11.07 11.03 -19.74
CA VAL A 48 10.44 10.16 -20.75
C VAL A 48 11.38 9.02 -21.12
N LYS A 49 12.67 9.31 -21.33
CA LYS A 49 13.68 8.27 -21.62
C LYS A 49 13.80 7.28 -20.47
N LEU A 50 13.98 7.77 -19.24
CA LEU A 50 14.09 6.94 -18.04
C LEU A 50 12.85 6.05 -17.85
N ALA A 51 11.65 6.60 -18.01
CA ALA A 51 10.40 5.85 -17.87
C ALA A 51 10.26 4.76 -18.95
N LYS A 52 10.65 5.04 -20.20
CA LYS A 52 10.67 4.03 -21.28
C LYS A 52 11.65 2.90 -21.01
N ASP A 53 12.90 3.24 -20.71
CA ASP A 53 13.98 2.26 -20.49
C ASP A 53 13.65 1.37 -19.28
N SER A 54 13.12 1.98 -18.22
CA SER A 54 12.74 1.27 -17.00
C SER A 54 11.54 0.37 -17.19
N ARG A 55 10.53 0.83 -17.94
CA ARG A 55 9.37 0.00 -18.28
C ARG A 55 9.77 -1.20 -19.13
N LYS A 56 10.61 -1.00 -20.15
CA LYS A 56 11.13 -2.10 -20.95
C LYS A 56 11.85 -3.14 -20.08
N SER A 57 12.71 -2.69 -19.15
CA SER A 57 13.39 -3.59 -18.22
C SER A 57 12.45 -4.38 -17.32
N VAL A 58 11.33 -3.79 -16.89
CA VAL A 58 10.30 -4.49 -16.10
C VAL A 58 9.51 -5.45 -16.97
N ASP A 59 9.09 -5.03 -18.16
CA ASP A 59 8.35 -5.85 -19.11
C ASP A 59 9.17 -7.09 -19.53
N ASP A 60 10.47 -6.92 -19.81
CA ASP A 60 11.39 -8.01 -20.14
C ASP A 60 11.52 -8.99 -18.95
N ALA A 61 11.70 -8.48 -17.73
CA ALA A 61 11.80 -9.32 -16.52
C ALA A 61 10.50 -10.09 -16.21
N VAL A 62 9.33 -9.50 -16.50
CA VAL A 62 8.03 -10.16 -16.37
C VAL A 62 7.84 -11.21 -17.47
N ALA A 63 8.23 -10.89 -18.71
CA ALA A 63 8.12 -11.81 -19.84
C ALA A 63 8.99 -13.06 -19.65
N GLU A 64 10.22 -12.91 -19.16
CA GLU A 64 11.13 -14.03 -18.84
C GLU A 64 10.54 -15.05 -17.85
N ARG A 65 9.55 -14.64 -17.05
CA ARG A 65 9.04 -15.40 -15.91
C ARG A 65 7.53 -15.60 -15.96
N LYS A 66 6.91 -15.26 -17.09
CA LYS A 66 5.48 -15.44 -17.33
C LYS A 66 5.07 -16.92 -17.18
N ASP A 67 5.88 -17.82 -17.71
CA ASP A 67 5.63 -19.26 -17.62
C ASP A 67 5.68 -19.74 -16.16
N ASP A 68 6.63 -19.23 -15.35
CA ASP A 68 6.72 -19.55 -13.92
C ASP A 68 5.51 -19.02 -13.13
N ILE A 69 4.99 -17.83 -13.50
CA ILE A 69 3.77 -17.26 -12.90
C ILE A 69 2.56 -18.14 -13.22
N ASP A 70 2.41 -18.57 -14.47
CA ASP A 70 1.29 -19.41 -14.88
C ASP A 70 1.37 -20.81 -14.26
N ARG A 71 2.59 -21.37 -14.13
CA ARG A 71 2.84 -22.62 -13.39
C ARG A 71 2.49 -22.47 -11.91
N LEU A 72 2.85 -21.36 -11.27
CA LEU A 72 2.55 -21.11 -9.87
C LEU A 72 1.03 -21.00 -9.64
N LYS A 73 0.29 -20.29 -10.50
CA LYS A 73 -1.18 -20.21 -10.43
C LYS A 73 -1.81 -21.60 -10.55
N LYS A 74 -1.32 -22.41 -11.49
CA LYS A 74 -1.79 -23.77 -11.71
C LYS A 74 -1.53 -24.64 -10.48
N ALA A 75 -0.29 -24.65 -9.97
CA ALA A 75 0.09 -25.43 -8.78
C ALA A 75 -0.70 -25.00 -7.52
N MET A 76 -0.95 -23.70 -7.31
CA MET A 76 -1.79 -23.24 -6.20
C MET A 76 -3.25 -23.70 -6.33
N LYS A 77 -3.80 -23.70 -7.55
CA LYS A 77 -5.17 -24.20 -7.80
C LYS A 77 -5.25 -25.70 -7.56
N GLU A 78 -4.29 -26.46 -8.06
CA GLU A 78 -4.21 -27.90 -7.88
C GLU A 78 -4.00 -28.27 -6.40
N LEU A 79 -3.19 -27.51 -5.65
CA LEU A 79 -3.03 -27.70 -4.21
C LEU A 79 -4.34 -27.45 -3.46
N ARG A 80 -5.07 -26.38 -3.79
CA ARG A 80 -6.39 -26.13 -3.20
C ARG A 80 -7.33 -27.31 -3.44
N ASP A 81 -7.42 -27.77 -4.69
CA ASP A 81 -8.30 -28.87 -5.07
C ASP A 81 -7.89 -30.20 -4.40
N ALA A 82 -6.58 -30.44 -4.23
CA ALA A 82 -6.02 -31.60 -3.54
C ALA A 82 -6.33 -31.58 -2.04
N LEU A 83 -6.17 -30.43 -1.39
CA LEU A 83 -6.50 -30.24 0.03
C LEU A 83 -8.00 -30.39 0.30
N GLU A 84 -8.86 -29.87 -0.58
CA GLU A 84 -10.32 -30.05 -0.49
C GLU A 84 -10.74 -31.52 -0.59
N LYS A 85 -9.98 -32.32 -1.35
CA LYS A 85 -10.26 -33.75 -1.60
C LYS A 85 -9.52 -34.72 -0.68
N GLY A 86 -8.61 -34.22 0.18
CA GLY A 86 -7.73 -35.06 0.99
C GLY A 86 -6.75 -35.90 0.16
N ASP A 87 -6.34 -35.37 -1.01
CA ASP A 87 -5.47 -36.06 -1.95
C ASP A 87 -4.01 -36.09 -1.44
N PRO A 88 -3.34 -37.26 -1.48
CA PRO A 88 -1.96 -37.41 -1.00
C PRO A 88 -0.91 -36.66 -1.83
N SER A 89 -1.26 -36.05 -2.97
CA SER A 89 -0.36 -35.24 -3.81
C SER A 89 -0.09 -33.82 -3.27
N ALA A 90 -0.75 -33.42 -2.18
CA ALA A 90 -0.56 -32.11 -1.57
C ALA A 90 0.90 -31.79 -1.19
N PRO A 91 1.70 -32.71 -0.60
CA PRO A 91 3.10 -32.44 -0.25
C PRO A 91 4.01 -32.17 -1.47
N GLU A 92 3.77 -32.85 -2.59
CA GLU A 92 4.52 -32.64 -3.83
C GLU A 92 4.19 -31.27 -4.44
N LEU A 93 2.92 -30.85 -4.41
CA LEU A 93 2.46 -29.55 -4.87
C LEU A 93 2.99 -28.41 -3.99
N GLU A 94 3.03 -28.60 -2.67
CA GLU A 94 3.67 -27.66 -1.74
C GLU A 94 5.17 -27.47 -2.05
N ARG A 95 5.87 -28.56 -2.41
CA ARG A 95 7.28 -28.49 -2.81
C ARG A 95 7.47 -27.73 -4.12
N GLU A 96 6.65 -28.00 -5.15
CA GLU A 96 6.68 -27.27 -6.43
C GLU A 96 6.38 -25.77 -6.23
N ILE A 97 5.38 -25.43 -5.40
CA ILE A 97 5.09 -24.05 -5.02
C ILE A 97 6.29 -23.40 -4.32
N GLY A 98 6.95 -24.12 -3.41
CA GLY A 98 8.14 -23.62 -2.72
C GLY A 98 9.31 -23.33 -3.67
N GLU A 99 9.53 -24.19 -4.68
CA GLU A 99 10.56 -23.98 -5.71
C GLU A 99 10.24 -22.78 -6.62
N LEU A 100 8.98 -22.68 -7.10
CA LEU A 100 8.50 -21.54 -7.89
C LEU A 100 8.56 -20.22 -7.10
N HIS A 101 8.26 -20.26 -5.80
CA HIS A 101 8.36 -19.09 -4.92
C HIS A 101 9.81 -18.60 -4.80
N ARG A 102 10.78 -19.51 -4.67
CA ARG A 102 12.21 -19.15 -4.64
C ARG A 102 12.66 -18.53 -5.97
N ALA A 103 12.23 -19.09 -7.10
CA ALA A 103 12.52 -18.52 -8.42
C ALA A 103 11.94 -17.10 -8.57
N MET A 104 10.76 -16.82 -8.01
CA MET A 104 10.19 -15.47 -7.96
C MET A 104 10.97 -14.50 -7.06
N GLY A 105 11.70 -15.02 -6.06
CA GLY A 105 12.59 -14.21 -5.22
C GLY A 105 13.68 -13.49 -6.01
N GLU A 106 14.23 -14.11 -7.06
CA GLU A 106 15.23 -13.48 -7.93
C GLU A 106 14.65 -12.33 -8.76
N VAL A 107 13.42 -12.50 -9.24
CA VAL A 107 12.67 -11.46 -9.98
C VAL A 107 12.42 -10.26 -9.08
N MET A 108 12.00 -10.53 -7.84
CA MET A 108 11.77 -9.49 -6.84
C MET A 108 13.06 -8.71 -6.53
N ARG A 109 14.21 -9.38 -6.46
CA ARG A 109 15.50 -8.71 -6.27
C ARG A 109 15.85 -7.80 -7.45
N ARG A 110 15.74 -8.30 -8.70
CA ARG A 110 16.00 -7.49 -9.90
C ARG A 110 15.05 -6.31 -10.04
N PHE A 111 13.79 -6.50 -9.67
CA PHE A 111 12.80 -5.42 -9.63
C PHE A 111 13.20 -4.36 -8.60
N GLN A 112 13.64 -4.77 -7.41
CA GLN A 112 14.10 -3.87 -6.36
C GLN A 112 15.32 -3.03 -6.81
N GLU A 113 16.31 -3.67 -7.43
CA GLU A 113 17.48 -2.99 -7.99
C GLU A 113 17.08 -1.98 -9.08
N THR A 114 16.10 -2.34 -9.91
CA THR A 114 15.55 -1.45 -10.95
C THR A 114 14.88 -0.23 -10.32
N VAL A 115 14.07 -0.43 -9.28
CA VAL A 115 13.40 0.63 -8.52
C VAL A 115 14.40 1.58 -7.89
N GLU A 116 15.46 1.06 -7.26
CA GLU A 116 16.50 1.88 -6.64
C GLU A 116 17.25 2.72 -7.67
N ARG A 117 17.66 2.11 -8.79
CA ARG A 117 18.28 2.80 -9.92
C ARG A 117 17.41 3.94 -10.47
N ILE A 118 16.11 3.70 -10.64
CA ILE A 118 15.16 4.74 -11.09
C ILE A 118 15.13 5.90 -10.10
N ALA A 119 15.05 5.62 -8.80
CA ALA A 119 15.00 6.66 -7.80
C ALA A 119 16.26 7.53 -7.79
N GLU A 120 17.43 6.92 -7.94
CA GLU A 120 18.71 7.64 -8.05
C GLU A 120 18.77 8.52 -9.30
N GLU A 121 18.34 8.00 -10.46
CA GLU A 121 18.30 8.77 -11.70
C GLU A 121 17.27 9.92 -11.61
N LEU A 122 16.12 9.70 -10.99
CA LEU A 122 15.12 10.74 -10.75
C LEU A 122 15.65 11.87 -9.86
N LYS A 123 16.46 11.56 -8.84
CA LYS A 123 17.13 12.59 -8.01
C LYS A 123 18.12 13.45 -8.79
N LYS A 124 18.71 12.92 -9.86
CA LYS A 124 19.62 13.68 -10.74
C LYS A 124 18.86 14.57 -11.73
N ILE A 125 17.61 14.23 -12.04
CA ILE A 125 16.78 14.96 -13.01
C ILE A 125 15.93 16.03 -12.32
N LEU A 126 15.41 15.74 -11.13
CA LEU A 126 14.53 16.63 -10.36
C LEU A 126 15.35 17.47 -9.37
N ASP A 127 14.96 18.73 -9.20
CA ASP A 127 15.49 19.55 -8.09
C ASP A 127 14.91 19.11 -6.74
N GLU A 128 15.47 19.63 -5.64
CA GLU A 128 15.07 19.24 -4.28
C GLU A 128 13.57 19.52 -3.99
N LYS A 129 13.03 20.61 -4.52
CA LYS A 129 11.62 21.00 -4.32
C LYS A 129 10.70 20.08 -5.12
N GLN A 130 11.06 19.77 -6.35
CA GLN A 130 10.37 18.81 -7.21
C GLN A 130 10.42 17.41 -6.59
N TRP A 131 11.59 16.96 -6.15
CA TRP A 131 11.78 15.69 -5.47
C TRP A 131 10.89 15.57 -4.23
N LYS A 132 10.88 16.59 -3.37
CA LYS A 132 10.02 16.62 -2.17
C LYS A 132 8.54 16.49 -2.57
N THR A 133 8.12 17.22 -3.60
CA THR A 133 6.75 17.19 -4.12
C THR A 133 6.37 15.79 -4.61
N VAL A 134 7.24 15.14 -5.41
CA VAL A 134 7.02 13.76 -5.90
C VAL A 134 7.05 12.73 -4.78
N SER A 135 7.98 12.85 -3.84
CA SER A 135 8.11 11.94 -2.69
C SER A 135 6.88 11.96 -1.77
N SER A 136 6.13 13.06 -1.80
CA SER A 136 4.85 13.19 -1.09
C SER A 136 3.64 12.73 -1.92
N MET A 137 3.79 12.46 -3.22
CA MET A 137 2.70 11.99 -4.07
C MET A 137 2.28 10.57 -3.72
N ASN A 138 0.97 10.32 -3.83
CA ASN A 138 0.39 8.98 -3.75
C ASN A 138 0.79 8.24 -2.46
N ARG A 139 0.81 8.98 -1.34
CA ARG A 139 1.14 8.45 -0.02
C ARG A 139 0.09 7.39 0.33
N PRO A 140 0.43 6.08 0.35
CA PRO A 140 -0.42 5.13 1.03
C PRO A 140 -0.48 5.61 2.47
N ASP A 141 -1.68 5.78 3.01
CA ASP A 141 -1.84 6.02 4.44
C ASP A 141 -1.09 4.88 5.16
N PRO A 142 0.02 5.16 5.87
CA PRO A 142 0.82 4.11 6.51
C PRO A 142 0.01 3.39 7.59
N LEU A 143 -1.08 4.00 8.05
CA LEU A 143 -2.02 3.44 9.00
C LEU A 143 -3.14 2.66 8.31
N ARG A 144 -3.22 2.62 6.96
CA ARG A 144 -4.26 1.90 6.22
C ARG A 144 -4.41 0.43 6.66
N PRO A 145 -3.34 -0.38 6.81
CA PRO A 145 -3.50 -1.76 7.28
C PRO A 145 -4.03 -1.85 8.72
N MET A 146 -3.75 -0.83 9.56
CA MET A 146 -4.25 -0.77 10.94
C MET A 146 -5.70 -0.28 10.98
N ARG A 147 -6.07 0.67 10.13
CA ARG A 147 -7.45 1.12 9.93
C ARG A 147 -8.34 -0.01 9.42
N GLU A 148 -7.86 -0.80 8.45
CA GLU A 148 -8.55 -1.99 7.95
C GLU A 148 -8.74 -3.02 9.07
N GLN A 149 -7.73 -3.27 9.91
CA GLN A 149 -7.86 -4.16 11.08
C GLN A 149 -8.90 -3.65 12.11
N VAL A 150 -8.92 -2.36 12.40
CA VAL A 150 -9.92 -1.76 13.30
C VAL A 150 -11.31 -1.83 12.68
N ALA A 151 -11.43 -1.60 11.38
CA ALA A 151 -12.69 -1.70 10.67
C ALA A 151 -13.23 -3.14 10.71
N HIS A 152 -12.38 -4.14 10.48
CA HIS A 152 -12.73 -5.55 10.66
C HIS A 152 -13.08 -5.91 12.10
N PHE A 153 -12.45 -5.27 13.09
CA PHE A 153 -12.83 -5.45 14.49
C PHE A 153 -14.24 -4.93 14.76
N ILE A 154 -14.58 -3.73 14.27
CA ILE A 154 -15.93 -3.16 14.39
C ILE A 154 -16.97 -4.07 13.70
N ASP A 155 -16.65 -4.58 12.51
CA ASP A 155 -17.52 -5.50 11.77
C ASP A 155 -17.77 -6.80 12.57
N ARG A 156 -16.74 -7.33 13.26
CA ARG A 156 -16.88 -8.50 14.15
C ARG A 156 -17.73 -8.21 15.39
N VAL A 157 -17.52 -7.07 16.06
CA VAL A 157 -18.34 -6.67 17.23
C VAL A 157 -19.81 -6.49 16.83
N ARG A 158 -20.05 -5.99 15.61
CA ARG A 158 -21.39 -5.88 15.05
C ARG A 158 -22.04 -7.25 14.78
N GLU A 159 -21.27 -8.21 14.30
CA GLU A 159 -21.74 -9.53 13.87
C GLU A 159 -21.89 -10.53 15.02
N ASP A 160 -21.08 -10.41 16.07
CA ASP A 160 -21.12 -11.27 17.25
C ASP A 160 -21.32 -10.45 18.55
N PRO A 161 -22.55 -10.41 19.09
CA PRO A 161 -22.86 -9.67 20.32
C PRO A 161 -22.27 -10.31 21.59
N ASN A 162 -21.66 -11.50 21.50
CA ASN A 162 -20.98 -12.12 22.64
C ASN A 162 -19.56 -11.57 22.84
N ILE A 163 -19.02 -10.84 21.86
CA ILE A 163 -17.74 -10.17 22.05
C ILE A 163 -17.95 -9.05 23.07
N GLN A 164 -17.25 -9.15 24.19
CA GLN A 164 -17.28 -8.14 25.25
C GLN A 164 -15.90 -7.52 25.39
N MET A 165 -15.88 -6.32 25.96
CA MET A 165 -14.63 -5.66 26.30
C MET A 165 -13.98 -6.37 27.50
N ASP A 166 -12.80 -6.95 27.28
CA ASP A 166 -12.02 -7.65 28.28
C ASP A 166 -10.61 -7.03 28.43
N GLU A 167 -9.82 -7.57 29.36
CA GLU A 167 -8.43 -7.13 29.56
C GLU A 167 -7.55 -7.38 28.34
N GLU A 168 -7.83 -8.41 27.53
CA GLU A 168 -7.04 -8.69 26.33
C GLU A 168 -7.20 -7.57 25.29
N ILE A 169 -8.42 -7.09 25.06
CA ILE A 169 -8.71 -5.97 24.15
C ILE A 169 -8.03 -4.70 24.65
N VAL A 170 -8.10 -4.42 25.97
CA VAL A 170 -7.44 -3.25 26.57
C VAL A 170 -5.91 -3.33 26.40
N ASN A 171 -5.32 -4.51 26.60
CA ASN A 171 -3.89 -4.73 26.39
C ASN A 171 -3.49 -4.55 24.92
N ARG A 172 -4.32 -5.01 23.97
CA ARG A 172 -4.07 -4.82 22.53
C ARG A 172 -4.15 -3.35 22.11
N ILE A 173 -5.05 -2.57 22.70
CA ILE A 173 -5.09 -1.11 22.50
C ILE A 173 -3.77 -0.49 22.98
N ARG A 174 -3.34 -0.82 24.20
CA ARG A 174 -2.09 -0.34 24.80
C ARG A 174 -0.87 -0.65 23.93
N GLU A 175 -0.70 -1.92 23.54
CA GLU A 175 0.39 -2.31 22.66
C GLU A 175 0.36 -1.61 21.31
N GLY A 176 -0.84 -1.42 20.72
CA GLY A 176 -1.00 -0.71 19.46
C GLY A 176 -0.55 0.76 19.56
N VAL A 177 -0.98 1.45 20.62
CA VAL A 177 -0.59 2.83 20.90
C VAL A 177 0.92 2.93 21.15
N GLU A 178 1.49 2.07 21.99
CA GLU A 178 2.93 2.08 22.29
C GLU A 178 3.79 1.87 21.03
N ARG A 179 3.40 0.90 20.18
CA ARG A 179 4.10 0.63 18.91
C ARG A 179 4.11 1.83 17.98
N MET A 180 3.04 2.61 17.97
CA MET A 180 2.93 3.82 17.14
C MET A 180 3.61 5.02 17.80
N ALA A 181 3.53 5.14 19.13
CA ALA A 181 3.93 6.33 19.86
C ALA A 181 5.43 6.37 20.22
N ARG A 182 6.06 5.21 20.47
CA ARG A 182 7.51 5.14 20.77
C ARG A 182 8.38 5.66 19.61
N PRO A 183 8.14 5.30 18.34
CA PRO A 183 8.87 5.87 17.21
C PRO A 183 8.64 7.38 17.03
N LEU A 184 7.52 7.89 17.55
CA LEU A 184 7.14 9.30 17.47
C LEU A 184 7.74 10.18 18.59
N GLY A 185 8.45 9.58 19.54
CA GLY A 185 9.03 10.30 20.67
C GLY A 185 7.98 10.89 21.62
N LEU A 186 6.76 10.35 21.62
CA LEU A 186 5.70 10.74 22.55
C LEU A 186 6.11 10.36 23.98
N SER A 187 5.78 11.22 24.95
CA SER A 187 6.07 10.94 26.36
C SER A 187 5.17 9.82 26.89
N GLU A 188 5.58 9.12 27.94
CA GLU A 188 4.77 8.09 28.58
C GLU A 188 3.39 8.62 29.01
N LYS A 189 3.35 9.88 29.44
CA LYS A 189 2.11 10.58 29.77
C LYS A 189 1.18 10.76 28.57
N ASP A 190 1.74 10.98 27.38
CA ASP A 190 0.97 11.11 26.15
C ASP A 190 0.48 9.75 25.65
N ILE A 191 1.29 8.70 25.85
CA ILE A 191 0.90 7.31 25.56
C ILE A 191 -0.31 6.91 26.41
N GLU A 192 -0.26 7.09 27.72
CA GLU A 192 -1.39 6.74 28.61
C GLU A 192 -2.66 7.54 28.29
N ALA A 193 -2.53 8.83 28.00
CA ALA A 193 -3.66 9.67 27.60
C ALA A 193 -4.31 9.18 26.30
N GLU A 194 -3.49 8.71 25.36
CA GLU A 194 -3.94 8.19 24.07
C GLU A 194 -4.57 6.78 24.20
N VAL A 195 -4.02 5.92 25.06
CA VAL A 195 -4.61 4.63 25.42
C VAL A 195 -6.01 4.81 26.00
N GLU A 196 -6.16 5.70 26.98
CA GLU A 196 -7.45 5.96 27.63
C GLU A 196 -8.47 6.58 26.65
N ARG A 197 -8.01 7.43 25.72
CA ARG A 197 -8.86 7.98 24.65
C ARG A 197 -9.37 6.89 23.72
N ILE A 198 -8.49 6.04 23.19
CA ILE A 198 -8.86 4.96 22.27
C ILE A 198 -9.73 3.93 22.99
N ARG A 199 -9.43 3.64 24.25
CA ARG A 199 -10.25 2.79 25.11
C ARG A 199 -11.70 3.28 25.17
N LYS A 200 -11.94 4.57 25.43
CA LYS A 200 -13.30 5.14 25.45
C LYS A 200 -14.02 5.03 24.11
N ILE A 201 -13.30 5.16 23.00
CA ILE A 201 -13.87 4.98 21.66
C ILE A 201 -14.27 3.50 21.46
N VAL A 202 -13.45 2.56 21.93
CA VAL A 202 -13.76 1.13 21.87
C VAL A 202 -14.94 0.77 22.79
N GLU A 203 -15.03 1.37 23.98
CA GLU A 203 -16.22 1.24 24.85
C GLU A 203 -17.49 1.75 24.16
N GLU A 204 -17.40 2.85 23.40
CA GLU A 204 -18.52 3.36 22.60
C GLU A 204 -18.92 2.38 21.48
N ILE A 205 -17.95 1.72 20.84
CA ILE A 205 -18.21 0.67 19.85
C ILE A 205 -19.00 -0.49 20.49
N PHE A 206 -18.58 -0.97 21.66
CA PHE A 206 -19.28 -2.06 22.37
C PHE A 206 -20.69 -1.68 22.84
N ASN A 207 -20.91 -0.41 23.18
CA ASN A 207 -22.21 0.09 23.63
C ASN A 207 -23.15 0.49 22.47
N SER A 208 -22.66 0.49 21.23
CA SER A 208 -23.45 0.85 20.05
C SER A 208 -24.26 -0.33 19.54
N SER A 209 -25.47 -0.07 19.05
CA SER A 209 -26.26 -1.10 18.38
C SER A 209 -25.64 -1.51 17.04
N GLY A 210 -25.92 -2.74 16.56
CA GLY A 210 -25.35 -3.23 15.30
C GLY A 210 -25.68 -2.35 14.07
N GLU A 211 -26.85 -1.70 14.07
CA GLU A 211 -27.26 -0.75 13.02
C GLU A 211 -26.47 0.57 13.11
N GLU A 212 -26.21 1.07 14.33
CA GLU A 212 -25.38 2.26 14.55
C GLU A 212 -23.92 2.01 14.21
N LEU A 213 -23.38 0.83 14.53
CA LEU A 213 -22.03 0.42 14.15
C LEU A 213 -21.84 0.42 12.63
N GLY A 214 -22.83 -0.07 11.88
CA GLY A 214 -22.81 -0.03 10.42
C GLY A 214 -22.71 1.39 9.86
N LYS A 215 -23.40 2.37 10.48
CA LYS A 215 -23.42 3.77 10.04
C LYS A 215 -22.18 4.57 10.52
N LYS A 216 -21.64 4.24 11.70
CA LYS A 216 -20.52 4.96 12.34
C LYS A 216 -19.16 4.29 12.19
N ARG A 217 -19.08 3.14 11.51
CA ARG A 217 -17.83 2.38 11.29
C ARG A 217 -16.66 3.26 10.89
N ASP A 218 -16.81 4.04 9.82
CA ASP A 218 -15.74 4.87 9.29
C ASP A 218 -15.44 6.08 10.21
N GLU A 219 -16.44 6.56 10.94
CA GLU A 219 -16.28 7.61 11.96
C GLU A 219 -15.40 7.11 13.12
N PHE A 220 -15.65 5.91 13.63
CA PHE A 220 -14.84 5.31 14.70
C PHE A 220 -13.39 5.08 14.26
N VAL A 221 -13.19 4.56 13.05
CA VAL A 221 -11.84 4.42 12.47
C VAL A 221 -11.15 5.77 12.36
N ARG A 222 -11.86 6.81 11.90
CA ARG A 222 -11.32 8.16 11.82
C ARG A 222 -10.91 8.69 13.20
N ARG A 223 -11.80 8.59 14.19
CA ARG A 223 -11.55 9.03 15.56
C ARG A 223 -10.32 8.34 16.16
N ILE A 224 -10.14 7.04 15.96
CA ILE A 224 -8.99 6.31 16.52
C ILE A 224 -7.65 6.79 15.93
N PHE A 225 -7.57 7.06 14.63
CA PHE A 225 -6.28 7.31 13.97
C PHE A 225 -5.97 8.77 13.62
N GLU A 226 -6.97 9.64 13.55
CA GLU A 226 -6.79 11.04 13.11
C GLU A 226 -6.96 12.05 14.24
N GLU A 227 -7.61 11.66 15.33
CA GLU A 227 -7.74 12.52 16.51
C GLU A 227 -6.66 12.19 17.55
N GLY A 228 -6.40 13.14 18.44
CA GLY A 228 -5.44 12.96 19.53
C GLY A 228 -3.98 13.17 19.10
N LYS A 229 -3.07 12.89 20.04
CA LYS A 229 -1.64 13.21 19.86
C LYS A 229 -0.96 12.27 18.87
N LEU A 230 -1.51 11.07 18.72
CA LEU A 230 -1.00 10.06 17.81
C LEU A 230 -1.29 10.41 16.35
N GLY A 231 -2.51 10.89 16.05
CA GLY A 231 -2.86 11.43 14.73
C GLY A 231 -2.06 12.67 14.36
N GLU A 232 -1.86 13.59 15.31
CA GLU A 232 -1.03 14.79 15.12
C GLU A 232 0.45 14.46 14.85
N ALA A 233 1.01 13.49 15.57
CA ALA A 233 2.40 13.11 15.44
C ALA A 233 2.65 12.25 14.18
N ALA A 234 1.72 11.36 13.83
CA ALA A 234 1.76 10.59 12.57
C ALA A 234 1.68 11.51 11.34
N SER A 235 0.92 12.62 11.43
CA SER A 235 0.84 13.63 10.37
C SER A 235 2.18 14.35 10.14
N LYS A 236 3.05 14.43 11.16
CA LYS A 236 4.34 15.15 11.13
C LYS A 236 5.54 14.28 10.70
N MET A 237 5.48 12.95 10.85
CA MET A 237 6.52 12.07 10.31
C MET A 237 6.43 12.01 8.78
N GLY A 238 7.46 12.47 8.08
CA GLY A 238 7.69 12.05 6.68
C GLY A 238 8.13 10.59 6.62
N PRO A 239 7.97 9.89 5.48
CA PRO A 239 8.37 8.49 5.39
C PRO A 239 9.90 8.29 5.52
N PRO A 240 10.35 7.08 5.87
CA PRO A 240 11.75 6.70 5.74
C PRO A 240 12.22 6.92 4.28
N PRO A 241 13.46 7.39 4.06
CA PRO A 241 13.97 7.72 2.72
C PRO A 241 13.87 6.59 1.68
N GLU A 242 14.00 5.33 2.11
CA GLU A 242 13.90 4.14 1.24
C GLU A 242 12.49 3.95 0.66
N GLU A 243 11.46 4.23 1.47
CA GLU A 243 10.07 4.07 1.04
C GLU A 243 9.63 5.21 0.11
N ALA A 244 10.22 6.41 0.27
CA ALA A 244 10.05 7.52 -0.65
C ALA A 244 10.67 7.20 -2.03
N ASN A 245 11.91 6.70 -2.06
CA ASN A 245 12.60 6.31 -3.30
C ASN A 245 11.79 5.27 -4.09
N ARG A 246 11.33 4.20 -3.41
CA ARG A 246 10.54 3.14 -4.03
C ARG A 246 9.22 3.67 -4.60
N ARG A 247 8.52 4.56 -3.88
CA ARG A 247 7.26 5.16 -4.33
C ARG A 247 7.43 6.05 -5.55
N VAL A 248 8.44 6.90 -5.54
CA VAL A 248 8.76 7.78 -6.66
C VAL A 248 9.07 6.93 -7.89
N ALA A 249 9.95 5.93 -7.76
CA ALA A 249 10.29 5.05 -8.87
C ALA A 249 9.07 4.27 -9.43
N THR A 250 8.25 3.68 -8.56
CA THR A 250 7.04 2.94 -8.97
C THR A 250 5.99 3.83 -9.61
N THR A 251 5.87 5.09 -9.17
CA THR A 251 5.00 6.08 -9.83
C THR A 251 5.44 6.34 -11.27
N PHE A 252 6.75 6.47 -11.52
CA PHE A 252 7.29 6.69 -12.85
C PHE A 252 7.31 5.43 -13.74
N LEU A 253 7.12 4.24 -13.17
CA LEU A 253 6.86 3.01 -13.91
C LEU A 253 5.40 2.89 -14.39
N ASN A 254 4.49 3.73 -13.88
CA ASN A 254 3.08 3.68 -14.29
C ASN A 254 2.90 4.07 -15.78
N PRO A 255 2.25 3.22 -16.60
CA PRO A 255 1.97 3.51 -18.00
C PRO A 255 1.32 4.87 -18.28
N LYS A 256 0.40 5.28 -17.40
CA LYS A 256 -0.34 6.54 -17.50
C LYS A 256 0.56 7.75 -17.27
N VAL A 257 1.59 7.63 -16.42
CA VAL A 257 2.59 8.68 -16.19
C VAL A 257 3.48 8.85 -17.41
N LEU A 258 3.93 7.76 -18.02
CA LEU A 258 4.69 7.84 -19.27
C LEU A 258 3.90 8.55 -20.37
N GLN A 259 2.63 8.18 -20.58
CA GLN A 259 1.77 8.85 -21.56
C GLN A 259 1.58 10.34 -21.27
N PHE A 260 1.40 10.70 -19.99
CA PHE A 260 1.29 12.09 -19.58
C PHE A 260 2.57 12.89 -19.88
N LEU A 261 3.74 12.35 -19.52
CA LEU A 261 5.03 12.98 -19.77
C LEU A 261 5.30 13.15 -21.27
N GLN A 262 4.95 12.16 -22.10
CA GLN A 262 5.06 12.24 -23.56
C GLN A 262 4.19 13.36 -24.14
N LYS A 263 2.91 13.41 -23.75
CA LYS A 263 1.99 14.49 -24.19
C LYS A 263 2.49 15.87 -23.76
N ARG A 264 3.02 16.01 -22.54
CA ARG A 264 3.62 17.30 -22.10
C ARG A 264 4.84 17.68 -22.90
N LEU A 265 5.71 16.72 -23.24
CA LEU A 265 6.89 16.96 -24.06
C LEU A 265 6.51 17.39 -25.48
N GLU A 266 5.48 16.79 -26.07
CA GLU A 266 4.94 17.17 -27.38
C GLU A 266 4.39 18.60 -27.39
N ASN A 267 3.72 19.00 -26.30
CA ASN A 267 3.14 20.34 -26.12
C ASN A 267 4.16 21.40 -25.64
N ALA A 268 5.38 21.00 -25.26
CA ALA A 268 6.47 21.89 -24.88
C ALA A 268 7.33 22.33 -26.08
N LYS A 269 6.81 22.17 -27.31
CA LYS A 269 7.42 22.61 -28.56
C LYS A 269 7.28 24.11 -28.78
#